data_AF-A0A7X1JB59-F1
#
_entry.id   AF-A0A7X1JB59-F1
#
_cell.length_a   1.000
_cell.length_b   1.000
_cell.length_c   1.000
_cell.angle_alpha   90.00
_cell.angle_beta   90.00
_cell.angle_gamma   90.00
#
_symmetry.space_group_name_H-M   'P 1'
#
loop_
_entity.id
_entity.type
_entity.pdbx_description
1 polymer ?
#
loop_
_entity_poly.entity_id
_entity_poly.type
_entity_poly.pdbx_seq_one_letter_code
_entity_poly.pdbx_strand_id
1 'polypeptide(L)'
;MTKDVIALTPKMPDLPTLLAGLYAGGPDLGVHTTADGAVVQLCAPDGRPLVSVEAPILVQVPGETARLLGYAVEEGPVWWTEARASTAVAEAGRLAGSFAGRLATVLGGTVWPPEAATTDVVPLTTDVSAIPVPATAAPAVDVLTATTAVVIQDRPLVAMTSWLSDALRVAAESDRALHIVTPPTSRLTLPTRTALRGAPNRWVVQDPEHGYYDGLSGAVLHWKNGTFTPVRDEDGTASVAEAFKPATQTGERQLLLTLRTRHPADADLVLGRALEAAFRHLTGTPPAGWSTAEPVNLPWSTSQLTDLARARAPRPSWLIAIGHPDRPALATMRVLRTTAGIEEDITLALGYGGNETPPLQAIETLAAELDAKHGLVTLLTSLRTARRDLTVPAQLEPPPIPVSFTLGHDEARRIGPPHAERPPLGPTPTRLGPPAEPAFHYPLGDGTEPHAWATFQRLTQHLKQQA
;
A
#
# COMPACT_ATOMS: atom_id res chain seq x y z
N MET A 1 -10.14 20.09 10.00
CA MET A 1 -8.74 20.33 9.62
C MET A 1 -8.07 18.98 9.53
N THR A 2 -7.25 18.76 8.49
CA THR A 2 -6.48 17.53 8.31
C THR A 2 -5.75 17.13 9.58
N LYS A 3 -5.66 15.83 9.85
CA LYS A 3 -4.85 15.29 10.94
C LYS A 3 -3.39 15.11 10.56
N ASP A 4 -3.08 15.05 9.27
CA ASP A 4 -1.71 14.93 8.77
C ASP A 4 -1.34 16.20 8.00
N VAL A 5 -0.20 16.83 8.34
CA VAL A 5 0.36 18.01 7.68
C VAL A 5 1.79 17.70 7.24
N ILE A 6 2.15 18.05 6.02
CA ILE A 6 3.45 17.71 5.43
C ILE A 6 4.16 18.99 5.01
N ALA A 7 5.39 19.17 5.46
CA ALA A 7 6.29 20.19 4.94
C ALA A 7 7.19 19.57 3.87
N LEU A 8 7.22 20.22 2.70
CA LEU A 8 8.07 19.89 1.58
C LEU A 8 9.16 20.95 1.47
N THR A 9 10.42 20.59 1.74
CA THR A 9 11.52 21.56 1.78
C THR A 9 12.67 21.17 0.83
N PRO A 10 13.37 22.16 0.23
CA PRO A 10 14.50 21.88 -0.66
C PRO A 10 15.75 21.42 0.11
N LYS A 11 15.80 21.64 1.43
CA LYS A 11 16.91 21.29 2.31
C LYS A 11 16.42 20.41 3.46
N MET A 12 17.31 19.55 3.94
CA MET A 12 17.06 18.72 5.12
C MET A 12 16.84 19.62 6.34
N PRO A 13 15.71 19.50 7.04
CA PRO A 13 15.57 20.10 8.36
C PRO A 13 16.61 19.53 9.32
N ASP A 14 17.45 20.40 9.88
CA ASP A 14 18.28 20.01 11.02
C ASP A 14 17.44 19.96 12.30
N LEU A 15 17.97 19.27 13.33
CA LEU A 15 17.26 19.13 14.60
C LEU A 15 16.91 20.49 15.25
N PRO A 16 17.81 21.50 15.28
CA PRO A 16 17.44 22.83 15.78
C PRO A 16 16.26 23.47 15.05
N THR A 17 16.19 23.36 13.72
CA THR A 17 15.08 23.89 12.93
C THR A 17 13.78 23.15 13.23
N LEU A 18 13.82 21.82 13.36
CA LEU A 18 12.65 21.03 13.76
C LEU A 18 12.14 21.44 15.15
N LEU A 19 13.04 21.56 16.13
CA LEU A 19 12.69 21.99 17.49
C LEU A 19 12.14 23.43 17.52
N ALA A 20 12.75 24.35 16.77
CA ALA A 20 12.26 25.73 16.65
C ALA A 20 10.85 25.80 16.03
N GLY A 21 10.56 24.95 15.04
CA GLY A 21 9.23 24.79 14.49
C GLY A 21 8.22 24.28 15.53
N LEU A 22 8.62 23.31 16.37
CA LEU A 22 7.76 22.69 17.38
C LEU A 22 7.38 23.64 18.53
N TYR A 23 8.16 24.70 18.78
CA TYR A 23 7.77 25.81 19.67
C TYR A 23 6.58 26.64 19.16
N ALA A 24 5.88 26.18 18.11
CA ALA A 24 4.59 26.70 17.67
C ALA A 24 3.53 26.83 18.77
N GLY A 25 3.56 25.98 19.81
CA GLY A 25 2.56 26.03 20.88
C GLY A 25 2.96 26.81 22.14
N GLY A 26 4.09 27.53 22.11
CA GLY A 26 4.57 28.32 23.25
C GLY A 26 5.63 27.61 24.11
N PRO A 27 6.20 28.32 25.10
CA PRO A 27 7.35 27.83 25.89
C PRO A 27 7.00 26.72 26.88
N ASP A 28 5.72 26.56 27.23
CA ASP A 28 5.29 25.62 28.26
C ASP A 28 5.11 24.18 27.75
N LEU A 29 5.28 23.95 26.44
CA LEU A 29 5.15 22.64 25.83
C LEU A 29 6.47 21.87 25.88
N GLY A 30 6.38 20.58 26.21
CA GLY A 30 7.51 19.67 26.25
C GLY A 30 7.81 19.07 24.87
N VAL A 31 9.04 18.59 24.68
CA VAL A 31 9.43 17.81 23.51
C VAL A 31 10.00 16.48 23.96
N HIS A 32 9.44 15.37 23.45
CA HIS A 32 9.91 14.01 23.71
C HIS A 32 10.38 13.34 22.42
N THR A 33 11.24 12.33 22.54
CA THR A 33 11.62 11.47 21.43
C THR A 33 11.16 10.04 21.67
N THR A 34 10.69 9.37 20.62
CA THR A 34 10.23 7.98 20.64
C THR A 34 10.76 7.21 19.43
N ALA A 35 10.48 5.90 19.36
CA ALA A 35 10.93 5.02 18.27
C ALA A 35 12.45 5.12 17.99
N ASP A 36 13.27 4.96 19.04
CA ASP A 36 14.74 5.09 18.98
C ASP A 36 15.22 6.43 18.37
N GLY A 37 14.43 7.49 18.53
CA GLY A 37 14.74 8.83 18.03
C GLY A 37 14.22 9.12 16.62
N ALA A 38 13.53 8.17 15.96
CA ALA A 38 12.92 8.39 14.65
C ALA A 38 11.70 9.31 14.69
N VAL A 39 11.13 9.54 15.88
CA VAL A 39 9.94 10.38 16.08
C VAL A 39 10.20 11.42 17.16
N VAL A 40 9.85 12.68 16.87
CA VAL A 40 9.84 13.79 17.82
C VAL A 40 8.40 14.19 18.10
N GLN A 41 8.04 14.29 19.38
CA GLN A 41 6.68 14.63 19.81
C GLN A 41 6.66 15.96 20.54
N LEU A 42 5.75 16.84 20.14
CA LEU A 42 5.33 17.98 20.94
C LEU A 42 4.29 17.50 21.94
N CYS A 43 4.52 17.76 23.22
CA CYS A 43 3.68 17.29 24.31
C CYS A 43 3.09 18.45 25.11
N ALA A 44 1.88 18.25 25.63
CA ALA A 44 1.32 19.13 26.65
C ALA A 44 2.10 19.00 27.98
N PRO A 45 1.94 19.94 28.94
CA PRO A 45 2.64 19.89 30.22
C PRO A 45 2.40 18.60 31.03
N ASP A 46 1.25 17.94 30.81
CA ASP A 46 0.89 16.65 31.40
C ASP A 46 1.58 15.44 30.72
N GLY A 47 2.41 15.69 29.70
CA GLY A 47 3.14 14.69 28.92
C GLY A 47 2.36 14.12 27.73
N ARG A 48 1.09 14.50 27.51
CA ARG A 48 0.30 13.94 26.40
C ARG A 48 0.87 14.37 25.04
N PRO A 49 0.95 13.49 24.03
CA PRO A 49 1.37 13.89 22.69
C PRO A 49 0.29 14.73 21.99
N LEU A 50 0.71 15.86 21.43
CA LEU A 50 -0.10 16.80 20.66
C LEU A 50 0.17 16.68 19.17
N VAL A 51 1.46 16.67 18.79
CA VAL A 51 1.93 16.51 17.42
C VAL A 51 3.10 15.53 17.43
N SER A 52 3.10 14.56 16.53
CA SER A 52 4.23 13.65 16.30
C SER A 52 4.83 13.95 14.93
N VAL A 53 6.14 14.10 14.86
CA VAL A 53 6.90 14.42 13.64
C VAL A 53 7.86 13.28 13.36
N GLU A 54 7.80 12.74 12.15
CA GLU A 54 8.75 11.72 11.70
C GLU A 54 10.08 12.35 11.27
N ALA A 55 11.15 11.57 11.36
CA ALA A 55 12.42 11.89 10.71
C ALA A 55 12.18 12.29 9.23
N PRO A 56 12.69 13.45 8.79
CA PRO A 56 12.56 13.88 7.39
C PRO A 56 13.17 12.84 6.44
N ILE A 57 12.47 12.56 5.35
CA ILE A 57 12.95 11.65 4.30
C ILE A 57 13.12 12.38 2.98
N LEU A 58 14.21 12.09 2.27
CA LEU A 58 14.45 12.65 0.95
C LEU A 58 13.71 11.81 -0.10
N VAL A 59 12.64 12.36 -0.67
CA VAL A 59 11.89 11.74 -1.78
C VAL A 59 12.58 12.11 -3.09
N GLN A 60 13.26 11.15 -3.70
CA GLN A 60 14.02 11.35 -4.95
C GLN A 60 13.26 10.92 -6.21
N VAL A 61 12.11 10.28 -6.03
CA VAL A 61 11.43 9.55 -7.10
C VAL A 61 10.46 10.49 -7.85
N PRO A 62 10.62 10.66 -9.17
CA PRO A 62 9.78 11.57 -9.95
C PRO A 62 8.29 11.23 -9.83
N GLY A 63 7.46 12.27 -9.64
CA GLY A 63 6.01 12.16 -9.55
C GLY A 63 5.46 11.60 -8.23
N GLU A 64 6.30 11.09 -7.32
CA GLU A 64 5.80 10.45 -6.09
C GLU A 64 5.04 11.42 -5.17
N THR A 65 5.60 12.61 -4.96
CA THR A 65 4.97 13.64 -4.13
C THR A 65 3.62 14.06 -4.72
N ALA A 66 3.55 14.28 -6.04
CA ALA A 66 2.30 14.63 -6.72
C ALA A 66 1.25 13.50 -6.63
N ARG A 67 1.69 12.25 -6.77
CA ARG A 67 0.83 11.06 -6.66
C ARG A 67 0.17 10.97 -5.28
N LEU A 68 0.93 11.19 -4.21
CA LEU A 68 0.42 11.05 -2.84
C LEU A 68 -0.39 12.24 -2.34
N LEU A 69 -0.04 13.45 -2.76
CA LEU A 69 -0.71 14.65 -2.27
C LEU A 69 -1.89 15.09 -3.14
N GLY A 70 -1.95 14.62 -4.39
CA GLY A 70 -3.06 14.90 -5.30
C GLY A 70 -3.09 16.32 -5.86
N TYR A 71 -1.97 17.05 -5.79
CA TYR A 71 -1.80 18.37 -6.43
C TYR A 71 -0.40 18.51 -7.02
N ALA A 72 -0.24 19.45 -7.95
CA ALA A 72 1.03 19.70 -8.61
C ALA A 72 2.03 20.30 -7.61
N VAL A 73 3.18 19.65 -7.50
CA VAL A 73 4.34 20.13 -6.75
C VAL A 73 5.51 20.30 -7.70
N GLU A 74 6.49 21.12 -7.32
CA GLU A 74 7.72 21.26 -8.10
C GLU A 74 8.42 19.89 -8.23
N GLU A 75 8.89 19.57 -9.43
CA GLU A 75 9.60 18.33 -9.69
C GLU A 75 11.03 18.38 -9.14
N GLY A 76 11.46 17.30 -8.51
CA GLY A 76 12.84 17.11 -8.05
C GLY A 76 12.91 16.43 -6.69
N PRO A 77 14.13 16.13 -6.21
CA PRO A 77 14.33 15.63 -4.87
C PRO A 77 13.82 16.64 -3.84
N VAL A 78 12.94 16.20 -2.94
CA VAL A 78 12.34 17.04 -1.91
C VAL A 78 12.41 16.36 -0.55
N TRP A 79 12.71 17.13 0.49
CA TRP A 79 12.61 16.64 1.86
C TRP A 79 11.16 16.67 2.31
N TRP A 80 10.65 15.49 2.66
CA TRP A 80 9.32 15.27 3.17
C TRP A 80 9.37 15.15 4.69
N THR A 81 8.69 16.05 5.39
CA THR A 81 8.55 16.00 6.84
C THR A 81 7.07 15.90 7.19
N GLU A 82 6.65 14.76 7.71
CA GLU A 82 5.25 14.49 8.08
C GLU A 82 5.02 14.77 9.56
N ALA A 83 4.01 15.57 9.85
CA ALA A 83 3.53 15.89 11.18
C ALA A 83 2.09 15.40 11.35
N ARG A 84 1.88 14.48 12.30
CA ARG A 84 0.58 13.93 12.66
C ARG A 84 0.06 14.61 13.92
N ALA A 85 -1.10 15.24 13.81
CA ALA A 85 -1.82 15.85 14.91
C ALA A 85 -2.64 14.81 15.68
N SER A 86 -2.64 14.92 17.00
CA SER A 86 -3.52 14.14 17.87
C SER A 86 -4.99 14.37 17.53
N THR A 87 -5.77 13.29 17.51
CA THR A 87 -7.23 13.38 17.36
C THR A 87 -7.94 13.77 18.66
N ALA A 88 -7.26 13.62 19.81
CA ALA A 88 -7.82 13.89 21.13
C ALA A 88 -7.83 15.37 21.53
N VAL A 89 -7.15 16.25 20.79
CA VAL A 89 -7.02 17.68 21.11
C VAL A 89 -7.43 18.52 19.90
N ALA A 90 -8.31 19.51 20.11
CA ALA A 90 -8.87 20.32 19.03
C ALA A 90 -7.79 21.18 18.34
N GLU A 91 -6.87 21.74 19.12
CA GLU A 91 -5.82 22.64 18.65
C GLU A 91 -4.66 21.91 17.95
N ALA A 92 -4.54 20.58 18.10
CA ALA A 92 -3.43 19.79 17.57
C ALA A 92 -3.23 19.95 16.05
N GLY A 93 -4.33 20.04 15.28
CA GLY A 93 -4.26 20.26 13.84
C GLY A 93 -3.66 21.63 13.48
N ARG A 94 -3.97 22.67 14.25
CA ARG A 94 -3.38 24.01 14.09
C ARG A 94 -1.92 24.05 14.52
N LEU A 95 -1.56 23.30 15.56
CA LEU A 95 -0.16 23.14 15.99
C LEU A 95 0.69 22.47 14.90
N ALA A 96 0.19 21.39 14.29
CA ALA A 96 0.86 20.74 13.17
C ALA A 96 1.00 21.67 11.96
N GLY A 97 -0.05 22.44 11.65
CA GLY A 97 -0.03 23.49 10.62
C GLY A 97 1.00 24.59 10.87
N SER A 98 1.09 25.06 12.12
CA SER A 98 2.08 26.06 12.53
C SER A 98 3.52 25.53 12.48
N PHE A 99 3.74 24.31 12.95
CA PHE A 99 5.04 23.62 12.81
C PHE A 99 5.48 23.54 11.35
N ALA A 100 4.63 23.01 10.48
CA ALA A 100 4.96 22.82 9.07
C ALA A 100 5.15 24.16 8.34
N GLY A 101 4.31 25.16 8.62
CA GLY A 101 4.41 26.49 8.03
C GLY A 101 5.69 27.23 8.44
N ARG A 102 6.10 27.12 9.70
CA ARG A 102 7.40 27.65 10.16
C ARG A 102 8.56 26.96 9.47
N LEU A 103 8.52 25.62 9.36
CA LEU A 103 9.57 24.86 8.70
C LEU A 103 9.70 25.26 7.23
N ALA A 104 8.57 25.35 6.51
CA ALA A 104 8.52 25.82 5.13
C ALA A 104 9.03 27.27 4.98
N THR A 105 8.70 28.16 5.92
CA THR A 105 9.16 29.56 5.92
C THR A 105 10.67 29.66 6.08
N VAL A 106 11.26 28.90 6.99
CA VAL A 106 12.71 28.93 7.28
C VAL A 106 13.52 28.29 6.14
N LEU A 107 13.03 27.18 5.57
CA LEU A 107 13.78 26.39 4.59
C LEU A 107 13.44 26.70 3.14
N GLY A 108 12.45 27.56 2.88
CA GLY A 108 12.01 27.91 1.53
C GLY A 108 11.23 26.79 0.85
N GLY A 109 10.19 26.27 1.52
CA GLY A 109 9.38 25.13 1.08
C GLY A 109 7.89 25.43 0.96
N THR A 110 7.09 24.36 0.88
CA THR A 110 5.62 24.41 0.86
C THR A 110 5.02 23.47 1.91
N VAL A 111 3.73 23.63 2.17
CA VAL A 111 2.98 22.79 3.11
C VAL A 111 1.78 22.18 2.41
N TRP A 112 1.50 20.92 2.73
CA TRP A 112 0.25 20.26 2.39
C TRP A 112 -0.56 19.91 3.64
N PRO A 113 -1.89 20.10 3.62
CA PRO A 113 -2.62 20.85 2.61
C PRO A 113 -2.29 22.36 2.72
N PRO A 114 -2.34 23.14 1.62
CA PRO A 114 -1.91 24.53 1.63
C PRO A 114 -2.63 25.40 2.68
N GLU A 115 -3.92 25.14 2.92
CA GLU A 115 -4.73 25.86 3.90
C GLU A 115 -4.35 25.57 5.36
N ALA A 116 -3.56 24.54 5.64
CA ALA A 116 -3.04 24.27 6.98
C ALA A 116 -1.82 25.14 7.32
N ALA A 117 -1.17 25.76 6.32
CA ALA A 117 0.03 26.53 6.51
C ALA A 117 -0.23 27.80 7.33
N THR A 118 0.40 27.88 8.50
CA THR A 118 0.42 29.10 9.32
C THR A 118 1.76 29.21 10.04
N THR A 119 2.08 30.39 10.58
CA THR A 119 3.23 30.58 11.48
C THR A 119 2.79 31.03 12.88
N ASP A 120 1.48 31.17 13.09
CA ASP A 120 0.89 31.66 14.33
C ASP A 120 1.29 30.79 15.53
N VAL A 121 1.48 31.43 16.69
CA VAL A 121 1.55 30.68 17.95
C VAL A 121 0.15 30.17 18.28
N VAL A 122 0.00 28.88 18.57
CA VAL A 122 -1.29 28.26 18.87
C VAL A 122 -1.36 27.93 20.36
N PRO A 123 -2.06 28.74 21.18
CA PRO A 123 -2.21 28.44 22.59
C PRO A 123 -3.13 27.24 22.80
N LEU A 124 -2.83 26.42 23.81
CA LEU A 124 -3.77 25.41 24.30
C LEU A 124 -4.83 26.11 25.14
N THR A 125 -6.08 26.12 24.67
CA THR A 125 -7.19 26.80 25.35
C THR A 125 -8.20 25.84 25.97
N THR A 126 -8.14 24.57 25.58
CA THR A 126 -9.05 23.54 26.06
C THR A 126 -8.48 22.88 27.32
N ASP A 127 -9.21 22.96 28.45
CA ASP A 127 -8.98 22.11 29.61
C ASP A 127 -9.38 20.68 29.25
N VAL A 128 -8.43 19.88 28.77
CA VAL A 128 -8.73 18.56 28.20
C VAL A 128 -8.90 17.50 29.30
N SER A 129 -10.14 17.32 29.78
CA SER A 129 -10.56 16.22 30.67
C SER A 129 -10.76 14.88 29.93
N ALA A 130 -9.82 14.50 29.06
CA ALA A 130 -9.83 13.19 28.41
C ALA A 130 -8.70 12.33 28.98
N ILE A 131 -9.06 11.13 29.43
CA ILE A 131 -8.15 10.09 29.95
C ILE A 131 -6.95 9.95 28.99
N PRO A 132 -5.69 9.95 29.49
CA PRO A 132 -4.53 9.74 28.64
C PRO A 132 -4.72 8.45 27.84
N VAL A 133 -4.64 8.55 26.51
CA VAL A 133 -4.38 7.37 25.69
C VAL A 133 -3.13 6.73 26.31
N PRO A 134 -3.18 5.47 26.77
CA PRO A 134 -2.00 4.81 27.32
C PRO A 134 -0.88 5.02 26.30
N ALA A 135 0.34 5.34 26.74
CA ALA A 135 1.47 5.55 25.84
C ALA A 135 1.52 4.39 24.83
N THR A 136 0.95 4.62 23.65
CA THR A 136 0.82 3.61 22.63
C THR A 136 2.20 3.48 22.04
N ALA A 137 2.72 2.26 21.95
CA ALA A 137 3.99 2.01 21.29
C ALA A 137 3.98 2.47 19.80
N ALA A 138 2.78 2.69 19.22
CA ALA A 138 2.57 3.23 17.89
C ALA A 138 1.87 4.61 17.96
N PRO A 139 2.57 5.73 17.68
CA PRO A 139 2.00 7.08 17.74
C PRO A 139 0.85 7.35 16.76
N ALA A 140 0.69 6.50 15.74
CA ALA A 140 -0.37 6.62 14.75
C ALA A 140 -1.74 6.12 15.24
N VAL A 141 -1.77 5.35 16.35
CA VAL A 141 -3.01 4.77 16.89
C VAL A 141 -3.76 5.80 17.72
N ASP A 142 -4.98 6.10 17.29
CA ASP A 142 -5.88 7.08 17.91
C ASP A 142 -6.76 6.46 19.00
N VAL A 143 -7.23 5.23 18.78
CA VAL A 143 -7.98 4.47 19.79
C VAL A 143 -7.41 3.08 19.92
N LEU A 144 -7.13 2.65 21.16
CA LEU A 144 -6.67 1.30 21.46
C LEU A 144 -7.66 0.62 22.42
N THR A 145 -8.18 -0.53 22.03
CA THR A 145 -9.07 -1.36 22.86
C THR A 145 -8.39 -2.68 23.21
N ALA A 146 -9.10 -3.63 23.82
CA ALA A 146 -8.58 -4.99 24.08
C ALA A 146 -8.45 -5.85 22.80
N THR A 147 -9.03 -5.44 21.68
CA THR A 147 -9.04 -6.25 20.44
C THR A 147 -8.63 -5.48 19.19
N THR A 148 -8.57 -4.14 19.25
CA THR A 148 -8.48 -3.31 18.06
C THR A 148 -7.62 -2.08 18.30
N ALA A 149 -6.76 -1.77 17.33
CA ALA A 149 -6.10 -0.49 17.17
C ALA A 149 -6.79 0.28 16.03
N VAL A 150 -7.21 1.50 16.30
CA VAL A 150 -7.91 2.38 15.35
C VAL A 150 -7.01 3.54 14.96
N VAL A 151 -6.87 3.76 13.67
CA VAL A 151 -6.14 4.89 13.06
C VAL A 151 -7.16 5.74 12.32
N ILE A 152 -7.32 7.00 12.68
CA ILE A 152 -8.26 7.93 12.05
C ILE A 152 -7.45 8.80 11.07
N GLN A 153 -7.90 8.88 9.81
CA GLN A 153 -7.28 9.72 8.79
C GLN A 153 -8.32 10.36 7.89
N ASP A 154 -8.10 11.63 7.57
CA ASP A 154 -8.92 12.42 6.66
C ASP A 154 -8.16 12.84 5.39
N ARG A 155 -7.03 12.16 5.10
CA ARG A 155 -6.28 12.35 3.86
C ARG A 155 -7.15 11.92 2.66
N PRO A 156 -7.15 12.67 1.54
CA PRO A 156 -7.79 12.24 0.29
C PRO A 156 -7.23 10.93 -0.26
N LEU A 157 -5.95 10.66 0.00
CA LEU A 157 -5.29 9.40 -0.33
C LEU A 157 -4.52 8.89 0.89
N VAL A 158 -4.93 7.72 1.40
CA VAL A 158 -4.31 7.03 2.52
C VAL A 158 -3.27 6.04 2.00
N ALA A 159 -2.01 6.42 2.21
CA ALA A 159 -0.85 5.66 1.78
C ALA A 159 -0.35 4.69 2.86
N MET A 160 0.44 3.70 2.46
CA MET A 160 1.07 2.78 3.40
C MET A 160 2.31 3.42 3.98
N THR A 161 2.12 4.39 4.87
CA THR A 161 3.21 5.10 5.53
C THR A 161 3.94 4.19 6.52
N SER A 162 5.13 4.61 6.95
CA SER A 162 5.87 4.00 8.06
C SER A 162 5.02 3.94 9.33
N TRP A 163 4.29 5.02 9.62
CA TRP A 163 3.30 5.10 10.71
C TRP A 163 2.25 4.00 10.66
N LEU A 164 1.65 3.81 9.48
CA LEU A 164 0.60 2.80 9.30
C LEU A 164 1.17 1.38 9.31
N SER A 165 2.35 1.19 8.72
CA SER A 165 3.09 -0.08 8.75
C SER A 165 3.47 -0.48 10.18
N ASP A 166 3.88 0.49 10.99
CA ASP A 166 4.21 0.27 12.40
C ASP A 166 2.95 -0.02 13.23
N ALA A 167 1.87 0.73 13.03
CA ALA A 167 0.58 0.45 13.66
C ALA A 167 0.07 -0.96 13.33
N LEU A 168 0.20 -1.39 12.06
CA LEU A 168 -0.14 -2.75 11.63
C LEU A 168 0.71 -3.80 12.34
N ARG A 169 2.02 -3.57 12.42
CA ARG A 169 2.98 -4.46 13.11
C ARG A 169 2.65 -4.59 14.60
N VAL A 170 2.48 -3.47 15.30
CA VAL A 170 2.18 -3.44 16.74
C VAL A 170 0.81 -4.08 17.03
N ALA A 171 -0.19 -3.84 16.17
CA ALA A 171 -1.49 -4.49 16.29
C ALA A 171 -1.36 -6.01 16.15
N ALA A 172 -0.63 -6.50 15.13
CA ALA A 172 -0.41 -7.93 14.92
C ALA A 172 0.37 -8.59 16.07
N GLU A 173 1.43 -7.96 16.58
CA GLU A 173 2.21 -8.45 17.73
C GLU A 173 1.38 -8.54 19.01
N SER A 174 0.34 -7.71 19.13
CA SER A 174 -0.57 -7.69 20.27
C SER A 174 -1.87 -8.49 20.05
N ASP A 175 -1.96 -9.26 18.97
CA ASP A 175 -3.17 -10.00 18.55
C ASP A 175 -4.43 -9.11 18.43
N ARG A 176 -4.25 -7.92 17.82
CA ARG A 176 -5.30 -6.92 17.59
C ARG A 176 -5.57 -6.73 16.10
N ALA A 177 -6.81 -6.36 15.79
CA ALA A 177 -7.18 -5.82 14.49
C ALA A 177 -6.62 -4.41 14.29
N LEU A 178 -6.22 -4.06 13.05
CA LEU A 178 -6.02 -2.68 12.63
C LEU A 178 -7.23 -2.17 11.85
N HIS A 179 -7.90 -1.12 12.35
CA HIS A 179 -9.02 -0.46 11.67
C HIS A 179 -8.62 0.96 11.26
N ILE A 180 -8.69 1.27 9.97
CA ILE A 180 -8.47 2.63 9.46
C ILE A 180 -9.82 3.32 9.26
N VAL A 181 -10.06 4.43 9.95
CA VAL A 181 -11.31 5.20 9.85
C VAL A 181 -11.09 6.42 8.95
N THR A 182 -11.88 6.56 7.88
CA THR A 182 -11.77 7.67 6.93
C THR A 182 -13.13 8.25 6.55
N PRO A 183 -13.20 9.50 6.04
CA PRO A 183 -14.39 9.99 5.35
C PRO A 183 -14.60 9.23 4.01
N PRO A 184 -15.81 9.31 3.41
CA PRO A 184 -16.12 8.64 2.14
C PRO A 184 -15.37 9.20 0.93
N THR A 185 -14.78 10.40 1.05
CA THR A 185 -13.97 11.03 0.02
C THR A 185 -12.55 10.48 -0.06
N SER A 186 -12.10 9.75 0.96
CA SER A 186 -10.77 9.14 1.00
C SER A 186 -10.67 7.95 0.06
N ARG A 187 -9.46 7.74 -0.46
CA ARG A 187 -9.08 6.57 -1.24
C ARG A 187 -7.88 5.90 -0.59
N LEU A 188 -7.70 4.62 -0.85
CA LEU A 188 -6.49 3.89 -0.44
C LEU A 188 -5.51 3.78 -1.61
N THR A 189 -4.21 3.80 -1.32
CA THR A 189 -3.22 3.29 -2.26
C THR A 189 -3.34 1.75 -2.35
N LEU A 190 -2.87 1.16 -3.45
CA LEU A 190 -2.87 -0.30 -3.60
C LEU A 190 -2.09 -1.03 -2.48
N PRO A 191 -0.94 -0.54 -1.99
CA PRO A 191 -0.25 -1.15 -0.86
C PRO A 191 -1.10 -1.14 0.42
N THR A 192 -1.76 -0.02 0.75
CA THR A 192 -2.69 0.06 1.88
C THR A 192 -3.85 -0.93 1.74
N ARG A 193 -4.52 -0.96 0.58
CA ARG A 193 -5.60 -1.93 0.31
C ARG A 193 -5.13 -3.37 0.52
N THR A 194 -3.91 -3.68 0.09
CA THR A 194 -3.38 -5.05 0.13
C THR A 194 -3.10 -5.49 1.56
N ALA A 195 -2.54 -4.63 2.39
CA ALA A 195 -2.26 -4.93 3.79
C ALA A 195 -3.53 -5.11 4.65
N LEU A 196 -4.62 -4.43 4.29
CA LEU A 196 -5.91 -4.58 4.96
C LEU A 196 -6.65 -5.87 4.60
N ARG A 197 -6.19 -6.67 3.62
CA ARG A 197 -6.83 -7.94 3.27
C ARG A 197 -6.69 -9.01 4.36
N GLY A 198 -5.77 -8.85 5.31
CA GLY A 198 -5.63 -9.77 6.44
C GLY A 198 -6.75 -9.57 7.46
N ALA A 199 -7.56 -10.61 7.72
CA ALA A 199 -8.48 -10.58 8.86
C ALA A 199 -7.68 -10.48 10.17
N PRO A 200 -8.12 -9.71 11.19
CA PRO A 200 -9.37 -8.94 11.29
C PRO A 200 -9.27 -7.44 10.90
N ASN A 201 -8.33 -7.04 10.04
CA ASN A 201 -8.14 -5.64 9.63
C ASN A 201 -9.31 -5.11 8.79
N ARG A 202 -9.57 -3.80 8.87
CA ARG A 202 -10.69 -3.16 8.16
C ARG A 202 -10.38 -1.75 7.70
N TRP A 203 -11.00 -1.37 6.59
CA TRP A 203 -11.19 0.03 6.22
C TRP A 203 -12.61 0.45 6.60
N VAL A 204 -12.74 1.30 7.61
CA VAL A 204 -14.02 1.82 8.11
C VAL A 204 -14.26 3.19 7.50
N VAL A 205 -15.30 3.30 6.70
CA VAL A 205 -15.74 4.57 6.14
C VAL A 205 -16.79 5.17 7.05
N GLN A 206 -16.55 6.38 7.53
CA GLN A 206 -17.51 7.16 8.31
C GLN A 206 -18.25 8.10 7.36
N ASP A 207 -19.45 7.69 6.97
CA ASP A 207 -20.35 8.47 6.13
C ASP A 207 -21.33 9.28 7.00
N PRO A 208 -21.40 10.62 6.84
CA PRO A 208 -22.31 11.44 7.63
C PRO A 208 -23.79 11.09 7.49
N GLU A 209 -24.21 10.55 6.34
CA GLU A 209 -25.61 10.23 6.03
C GLU A 209 -25.90 8.75 6.27
N HIS A 210 -24.94 7.86 6.00
CA HIS A 210 -25.13 6.41 5.99
C HIS A 210 -24.45 5.67 7.16
N GLY A 211 -23.80 6.38 8.08
CA GLY A 211 -23.12 5.78 9.23
C GLY A 211 -21.79 5.12 8.86
N TYR A 212 -21.48 3.97 9.46
CA TYR A 212 -20.22 3.28 9.24
C TYR A 212 -20.38 2.09 8.29
N TYR A 213 -19.46 1.95 7.34
CA TYR A 213 -19.39 0.75 6.49
C TYR A 213 -17.95 0.38 6.16
N ASP A 214 -17.74 -0.86 5.75
CA ASP A 214 -16.44 -1.36 5.34
C ASP A 214 -16.15 -0.94 3.89
N GLY A 215 -15.15 -0.09 3.68
CA GLY A 215 -14.83 0.46 2.35
C GLY A 215 -14.30 -0.56 1.34
N LEU A 216 -13.95 -1.79 1.78
CA LEU A 216 -13.49 -2.86 0.88
C LEU A 216 -14.62 -3.84 0.51
N SER A 217 -15.59 -4.04 1.40
CA SER A 217 -16.65 -5.05 1.22
C SER A 217 -18.07 -4.48 1.14
N GLY A 218 -18.27 -3.22 1.53
CA GLY A 218 -19.58 -2.58 1.61
C GLY A 218 -20.40 -2.96 2.84
N ALA A 219 -19.90 -3.83 3.73
CA ALA A 219 -20.65 -4.27 4.88
C ALA A 219 -20.94 -3.10 5.84
N VAL A 220 -22.20 -2.90 6.25
CA VAL A 220 -22.56 -1.96 7.30
C VAL A 220 -21.87 -2.38 8.60
N LEU A 221 -21.30 -1.42 9.31
CA LEU A 221 -20.56 -1.66 10.55
C LEU A 221 -21.24 -0.97 11.74
N HIS A 222 -21.13 -1.59 12.90
CA HIS A 222 -21.38 -0.92 14.18
C HIS A 222 -20.16 -1.06 15.09
N TRP A 223 -19.99 -0.11 16.01
CA TRP A 223 -19.02 -0.24 17.09
C TRP A 223 -19.65 -1.04 18.25
N LYS A 224 -19.06 -2.19 18.59
CA LYS A 224 -19.52 -3.02 19.71
C LYS A 224 -18.33 -3.74 20.34
N ASN A 225 -18.31 -3.80 21.67
CA ASN A 225 -17.26 -4.50 22.43
C ASN A 225 -15.82 -4.06 22.07
N GLY A 226 -15.63 -2.77 21.75
CA GLY A 226 -14.32 -2.22 21.45
C GLY A 226 -13.81 -2.50 20.02
N THR A 227 -14.68 -2.87 19.08
CA THR A 227 -14.30 -3.12 17.69
C THR A 227 -15.45 -2.80 16.73
N PHE A 228 -15.12 -2.49 15.47
CA PHE A 228 -16.11 -2.47 14.40
C PHE A 228 -16.44 -3.88 13.91
N THR A 229 -17.72 -4.23 13.91
CA THR A 229 -18.23 -5.53 13.44
C THR A 229 -19.33 -5.35 12.40
N PRO A 230 -19.39 -6.23 11.37
CA PRO A 230 -20.48 -6.23 10.41
C PRO A 230 -21.83 -6.41 11.10
N VAL A 231 -22.80 -5.58 10.73
CA VAL A 231 -24.22 -5.80 11.02
C VAL A 231 -24.66 -6.98 10.16
N ARG A 232 -25.22 -8.01 10.81
CA ARG A 232 -25.72 -9.20 10.12
C ARG A 232 -27.24 -9.23 10.19
N ASP A 233 -27.86 -9.69 9.12
CA ASP A 233 -29.29 -9.99 9.06
C ASP A 233 -29.62 -11.32 9.78
N GLU A 234 -30.89 -11.72 9.74
CA GLU A 234 -31.39 -12.94 10.37
C GLU A 234 -30.71 -14.22 9.82
N ASP A 235 -30.25 -14.19 8.56
CA ASP A 235 -29.53 -15.29 7.91
C ASP A 235 -28.02 -15.29 8.21
N GLY A 236 -27.54 -14.32 8.98
CA GLY A 236 -26.14 -14.14 9.32
C GLY A 236 -25.31 -13.51 8.20
N THR A 237 -25.93 -13.00 7.14
CA THR A 237 -25.27 -12.30 6.04
C THR A 237 -25.04 -10.83 6.42
N ALA A 238 -23.88 -10.27 6.04
CA ALA A 238 -23.60 -8.87 6.34
C ALA A 238 -24.48 -7.95 5.47
N SER A 239 -25.21 -7.03 6.10
CA SER A 239 -25.99 -6.02 5.37
C SER A 239 -25.05 -5.11 4.57
N VAL A 240 -25.42 -4.76 3.34
CA VAL A 240 -24.61 -3.88 2.47
C VAL A 240 -25.09 -2.43 2.62
N ALA A 241 -24.14 -1.51 2.78
CA ALA A 241 -24.41 -0.08 2.94
C ALA A 241 -24.93 0.51 1.63
N GLU A 242 -25.96 1.37 1.73
CA GLU A 242 -26.51 2.05 0.54
C GLU A 242 -25.45 2.89 -0.18
N ALA A 243 -24.54 3.54 0.55
CA ALA A 243 -23.45 4.34 -0.03
C ALA A 243 -22.47 3.53 -0.89
N PHE A 244 -22.39 2.19 -0.72
CA PHE A 244 -21.45 1.33 -1.43
C PHE A 244 -21.97 0.92 -2.82
N LYS A 245 -22.18 1.93 -3.68
CA LYS A 245 -22.64 1.76 -5.06
C LYS A 245 -21.46 1.51 -6.00
N PRO A 246 -21.69 0.91 -7.19
CA PRO A 246 -20.68 0.83 -8.22
C PRO A 246 -20.10 2.20 -8.56
N ALA A 247 -18.77 2.27 -8.69
CA ALA A 247 -18.13 3.50 -9.14
C ALA A 247 -18.58 3.86 -10.58
N THR A 248 -18.65 5.16 -10.87
CA THR A 248 -18.97 5.65 -12.22
C THR A 248 -17.98 5.06 -13.23
N GLN A 249 -18.50 4.44 -14.29
CA GLN A 249 -17.66 3.85 -15.33
C GLN A 249 -16.98 4.95 -16.15
N THR A 250 -15.66 5.03 -16.04
CA THR A 250 -14.81 5.98 -16.79
C THR A 250 -14.21 5.37 -18.06
N GLY A 251 -14.38 4.06 -18.26
CA GLY A 251 -13.65 3.28 -19.26
C GLY A 251 -12.21 2.93 -18.84
N GLU A 252 -11.74 3.44 -17.70
CA GLU A 252 -10.42 3.13 -17.17
C GLU A 252 -10.31 1.67 -16.74
N ARG A 253 -9.11 1.13 -16.91
CA ARG A 253 -8.80 -0.27 -16.65
C ARG A 253 -7.48 -0.40 -15.90
N GLN A 254 -7.35 -1.49 -15.16
CA GLN A 254 -6.09 -1.89 -14.55
C GLN A 254 -5.71 -3.30 -14.98
N LEU A 255 -4.48 -3.45 -15.46
CA LEU A 255 -3.84 -4.74 -15.70
C LEU A 255 -3.10 -5.16 -14.43
N LEU A 256 -3.43 -6.33 -13.90
CA LEU A 256 -2.85 -6.89 -12.68
C LEU A 256 -2.06 -8.15 -13.01
N LEU A 257 -0.81 -8.20 -12.58
CA LEU A 257 0.05 -9.37 -12.64
C LEU A 257 0.35 -9.81 -11.21
N THR A 258 0.01 -11.05 -10.87
CA THR A 258 0.45 -11.70 -9.64
C THR A 258 1.42 -12.80 -10.02
N LEU A 259 2.70 -12.61 -9.77
CA LEU A 259 3.73 -13.59 -10.09
C LEU A 259 4.52 -14.00 -8.86
N ARG A 260 4.96 -15.25 -8.87
CA ARG A 260 5.85 -15.83 -7.87
C ARG A 260 7.10 -16.32 -8.58
N THR A 261 8.27 -15.97 -8.05
CA THR A 261 9.55 -16.58 -8.45
C THR A 261 10.14 -17.37 -7.30
N ARG A 262 11.01 -18.31 -7.63
CA ARG A 262 11.81 -19.06 -6.65
C ARG A 262 13.24 -19.19 -7.13
N HIS A 263 14.16 -18.93 -6.21
CA HIS A 263 15.59 -18.99 -6.45
C HIS A 263 16.29 -19.86 -5.40
N PRO A 264 17.39 -20.54 -5.76
CA PRO A 264 18.25 -21.14 -4.75
C PRO A 264 18.80 -20.05 -3.82
N ALA A 265 18.99 -20.38 -2.54
CA ALA A 265 19.55 -19.46 -1.55
C ALA A 265 21.07 -19.34 -1.72
N ASP A 266 21.48 -18.65 -2.78
CA ASP A 266 22.87 -18.44 -3.17
C ASP A 266 23.42 -17.10 -2.63
N ALA A 267 24.74 -17.02 -2.41
CA ALA A 267 25.42 -15.79 -2.00
C ALA A 267 25.38 -14.70 -3.08
N ASP A 268 25.33 -15.10 -4.35
CA ASP A 268 25.30 -14.21 -5.52
C ASP A 268 23.86 -13.89 -5.99
N LEU A 269 22.85 -14.37 -5.27
CA LEU A 269 21.45 -14.09 -5.59
C LEU A 269 21.16 -12.58 -5.54
N VAL A 270 20.65 -12.05 -6.66
CA VAL A 270 20.14 -10.68 -6.79
C VAL A 270 18.63 -10.71 -6.99
N LEU A 271 17.90 -10.12 -6.06
CA LEU A 271 16.44 -10.04 -6.05
C LEU A 271 15.92 -8.86 -6.88
N GLY A 272 14.62 -8.85 -7.17
CA GLY A 272 13.90 -7.79 -7.87
C GLY A 272 14.06 -7.79 -9.39
N ARG A 273 14.90 -8.69 -9.94
CA ARG A 273 15.12 -8.78 -11.40
C ARG A 273 13.86 -9.19 -12.16
N ALA A 274 13.05 -10.07 -11.59
CA ALA A 274 11.77 -10.47 -12.17
C ALA A 274 10.81 -9.28 -12.28
N LEU A 275 10.73 -8.47 -11.23
CA LEU A 275 9.92 -7.25 -11.21
C LEU A 275 10.44 -6.23 -12.23
N GLU A 276 11.77 -6.03 -12.28
CA GLU A 276 12.38 -5.12 -13.25
C GLU A 276 12.10 -5.55 -14.70
N ALA A 277 12.19 -6.85 -15.00
CA ALA A 277 11.85 -7.40 -16.33
C ALA A 277 10.39 -7.14 -16.68
N ALA A 278 9.45 -7.38 -15.75
CA ALA A 278 8.03 -7.11 -15.96
C ALA A 278 7.74 -5.62 -16.24
N PHE A 279 8.39 -4.72 -15.50
CA PHE A 279 8.29 -3.27 -15.74
C PHE A 279 8.84 -2.91 -17.13
N ARG A 280 10.08 -3.30 -17.44
CA ARG A 280 10.69 -2.99 -18.75
C ARG A 280 9.85 -3.50 -19.92
N HIS A 281 9.29 -4.70 -19.78
CA HIS A 281 8.48 -5.31 -20.84
C HIS A 281 7.14 -4.62 -21.04
N LEU A 282 6.50 -4.13 -19.97
CA LEU A 282 5.15 -3.55 -20.03
C LEU A 282 5.11 -2.03 -20.12
N THR A 283 6.16 -1.34 -19.66
CA THR A 283 6.24 0.13 -19.64
C THR A 283 7.41 0.69 -20.44
N GLY A 284 8.34 -0.17 -20.89
CA GLY A 284 9.57 0.25 -21.59
C GLY A 284 10.70 0.71 -20.67
N THR A 285 10.45 0.81 -19.36
CA THR A 285 11.40 1.35 -18.36
C THR A 285 11.42 0.47 -17.11
N PRO A 286 12.51 0.46 -16.33
CA PRO A 286 12.49 -0.17 -15.01
C PRO A 286 11.56 0.61 -14.07
N PRO A 287 11.28 0.10 -12.84
CA PRO A 287 10.67 0.93 -11.81
C PRO A 287 11.47 2.23 -11.61
N ALA A 288 10.77 3.33 -11.32
CA ALA A 288 11.41 4.61 -11.01
C ALA A 288 12.00 4.59 -9.60
N GLY A 289 11.32 3.95 -8.65
CA GLY A 289 11.74 3.92 -7.26
C GLY A 289 11.19 2.74 -6.47
N TRP A 290 11.74 2.56 -5.27
CA TRP A 290 11.28 1.59 -4.29
C TRP A 290 11.42 2.10 -2.85
N SER A 291 10.67 1.51 -1.93
CA SER A 291 10.81 1.72 -0.49
C SER A 291 10.07 0.63 0.30
N THR A 292 10.17 0.63 1.63
CA THR A 292 9.38 -0.24 2.52
C THR A 292 8.05 0.39 2.95
N ALA A 293 7.84 1.67 2.64
CA ALA A 293 6.64 2.43 2.92
C ALA A 293 6.45 3.52 1.84
N GLU A 294 5.28 4.16 1.82
CA GLU A 294 5.03 5.37 1.04
C GLU A 294 5.30 6.62 1.92
N PRO A 295 5.93 7.69 1.40
CA PRO A 295 6.40 7.86 0.02
C PRO A 295 7.58 6.97 -0.35
N VAL A 296 7.55 6.50 -1.59
CA VAL A 296 8.65 5.79 -2.22
C VAL A 296 9.78 6.78 -2.48
N ASN A 297 10.84 6.67 -1.68
CA ASN A 297 11.84 7.71 -1.53
C ASN A 297 13.20 7.38 -2.20
N LEU A 298 13.47 6.11 -2.50
CA LEU A 298 14.73 5.68 -3.10
C LEU A 298 14.58 5.39 -4.60
N PRO A 299 15.55 5.76 -5.44
CA PRO A 299 15.64 5.28 -6.82
C PRO A 299 15.74 3.75 -6.86
N TRP A 300 15.19 3.14 -7.92
CA TRP A 300 15.21 1.68 -8.09
C TRP A 300 16.63 1.10 -8.04
N SER A 301 16.85 0.11 -7.16
CA SER A 301 18.15 -0.54 -7.01
C SER A 301 18.01 -1.99 -6.53
N THR A 302 18.28 -2.93 -7.43
CA THR A 302 18.26 -4.38 -7.14
C THR A 302 19.32 -4.80 -6.13
N SER A 303 20.45 -4.09 -6.05
CA SER A 303 21.48 -4.37 -5.03
C SER A 303 21.00 -3.97 -3.64
N GLN A 304 20.51 -2.73 -3.47
CA GLN A 304 20.08 -2.23 -2.15
C GLN A 304 18.88 -3.01 -1.59
N LEU A 305 17.92 -3.38 -2.45
CA LEU A 305 16.78 -4.19 -2.02
C LEU A 305 17.22 -5.62 -1.62
N THR A 306 18.23 -6.17 -2.32
CA THR A 306 18.82 -7.47 -1.97
C THR A 306 19.54 -7.40 -0.62
N ASP A 307 20.32 -6.33 -0.38
CA ASP A 307 21.01 -6.11 0.89
C ASP A 307 20.01 -6.00 2.05
N LEU A 308 18.91 -5.27 1.88
CA LEU A 308 17.83 -5.19 2.86
C LEU A 308 17.22 -6.57 3.15
N ALA A 309 16.89 -7.34 2.12
CA ALA A 309 16.34 -8.68 2.27
C ALA A 309 17.30 -9.62 3.00
N ARG A 310 18.59 -9.55 2.66
CA ARG A 310 19.65 -10.34 3.29
C ARG A 310 19.84 -9.97 4.77
N ALA A 311 19.86 -8.69 5.11
CA ALA A 311 19.99 -8.21 6.50
C ALA A 311 18.80 -8.61 7.38
N ARG A 312 17.62 -8.79 6.79
CA ARG A 312 16.41 -9.22 7.51
C ARG A 312 16.25 -10.73 7.60
N ALA A 313 16.88 -11.51 6.73
CA ALA A 313 16.72 -12.95 6.67
C ALA A 313 17.01 -13.62 8.04
N PRO A 314 16.20 -14.61 8.48
CA PRO A 314 15.10 -15.25 7.74
C PRO A 314 13.74 -14.51 7.83
N ARG A 315 13.66 -13.35 8.50
CA ARG A 315 12.40 -12.59 8.54
C ARG A 315 12.05 -12.09 7.14
N PRO A 316 10.76 -12.12 6.75
CA PRO A 316 10.35 -11.65 5.44
C PRO A 316 10.60 -10.15 5.28
N SER A 317 10.80 -9.73 4.03
CA SER A 317 10.83 -8.32 3.63
C SER A 317 9.64 -8.02 2.75
N TRP A 318 9.03 -6.86 2.93
CA TRP A 318 7.97 -6.34 2.07
C TRP A 318 8.39 -4.96 1.58
N LEU A 319 8.15 -4.70 0.30
CA LEU A 319 8.55 -3.47 -0.35
C LEU A 319 7.57 -3.06 -1.44
N ILE A 320 7.58 -1.77 -1.74
CA ILE A 320 6.74 -1.09 -2.71
C ILE A 320 7.68 -0.58 -3.81
N ALA A 321 7.28 -0.73 -5.07
CA ALA A 321 7.95 -0.14 -6.21
C ALA A 321 6.95 0.66 -7.05
N ILE A 322 7.38 1.77 -7.62
CA ILE A 322 6.54 2.62 -8.48
C ILE A 322 7.20 2.86 -9.83
N GLY A 323 6.38 3.03 -10.86
CA GLY A 323 6.81 3.44 -12.19
C GLY A 323 7.01 4.95 -12.32
N HIS A 324 7.38 5.35 -13.53
CA HIS A 324 7.46 6.76 -13.92
C HIS A 324 6.06 7.39 -14.06
N PRO A 325 5.92 8.72 -13.86
CA PRO A 325 4.62 9.39 -13.89
C PRO A 325 3.82 9.21 -15.20
N ASP A 326 4.51 8.99 -16.32
CA ASP A 326 3.88 8.80 -17.65
C ASP A 326 2.97 7.57 -17.73
N ARG A 327 3.30 6.53 -16.96
CA ARG A 327 2.55 5.26 -16.89
C ARG A 327 2.31 4.91 -15.42
N PRO A 328 1.09 5.14 -14.88
CA PRO A 328 0.74 4.72 -13.54
C PRO A 328 0.99 3.22 -13.38
N ALA A 329 2.02 2.89 -12.60
CA ALA A 329 2.44 1.53 -12.34
C ALA A 329 2.92 1.46 -10.89
N LEU A 330 2.47 0.43 -10.18
CA LEU A 330 2.82 0.20 -8.79
C LEU A 330 2.91 -1.30 -8.56
N ALA A 331 3.92 -1.72 -7.82
CA ALA A 331 4.08 -3.09 -7.40
C ALA A 331 4.33 -3.19 -5.89
N THR A 332 3.86 -4.29 -5.32
CA THR A 332 4.30 -4.75 -4.00
C THR A 332 5.03 -6.07 -4.17
N MET A 333 6.13 -6.24 -3.46
CA MET A 333 6.92 -7.46 -3.49
C MET A 333 7.22 -7.92 -2.07
N ARG A 334 7.05 -9.22 -1.84
CA ARG A 334 7.38 -9.87 -0.57
C ARG A 334 8.46 -10.92 -0.82
N VAL A 335 9.57 -10.80 -0.11
CA VAL A 335 10.69 -11.74 -0.17
C VAL A 335 10.59 -12.67 1.03
N LEU A 336 10.61 -13.97 0.76
CA LEU A 336 10.45 -15.04 1.75
C LEU A 336 11.58 -16.05 1.63
N ARG A 337 12.16 -16.46 2.77
CA ARG A 337 13.00 -17.65 2.82
C ARG A 337 12.12 -18.85 3.18
N THR A 338 12.04 -19.82 2.28
CA THR A 338 11.32 -21.07 2.47
C THR A 338 12.29 -22.25 2.48
N THR A 339 11.79 -23.46 2.72
CA THR A 339 12.59 -24.68 2.60
C THR A 339 12.98 -24.98 1.16
N ALA A 340 12.25 -24.44 0.18
CA ALA A 340 12.51 -24.64 -1.25
C ALA A 340 13.47 -23.60 -1.84
N GLY A 341 13.78 -22.52 -1.12
CA GLY A 341 14.67 -21.46 -1.58
C GLY A 341 14.24 -20.08 -1.11
N ILE A 342 14.58 -19.05 -1.88
CA ILE A 342 14.10 -17.69 -1.70
C ILE A 342 12.98 -17.44 -2.70
N GLU A 343 11.80 -17.06 -2.23
CA GLU A 343 10.63 -16.75 -3.06
C GLU A 343 10.39 -15.24 -3.10
N GLU A 344 10.07 -14.71 -4.28
CA GLU A 344 9.55 -13.36 -4.47
C GLU A 344 8.07 -13.44 -4.86
N ASP A 345 7.18 -13.02 -3.96
CA ASP A 345 5.76 -12.87 -4.24
C ASP A 345 5.51 -11.41 -4.68
N ILE A 346 5.21 -11.23 -5.96
CA ILE A 346 5.09 -9.91 -6.61
C ILE A 346 3.65 -9.70 -7.09
N THR A 347 3.09 -8.55 -6.78
CA THR A 347 1.85 -8.04 -7.38
C THR A 347 2.16 -6.73 -8.07
N LEU A 348 1.99 -6.66 -9.39
CA LEU A 348 2.17 -5.47 -10.22
C LEU A 348 0.82 -5.03 -10.79
N ALA A 349 0.52 -3.73 -10.69
CA ALA A 349 -0.65 -3.10 -11.27
C ALA A 349 -0.24 -1.99 -12.22
N LEU A 350 -0.88 -1.93 -13.39
CA LEU A 350 -0.70 -0.86 -14.38
C LEU A 350 -2.05 -0.24 -14.76
N GLY A 351 -2.10 1.07 -14.80
CA GLY A 351 -3.29 1.85 -15.13
C GLY A 351 -3.38 2.22 -16.60
N TYR A 352 -4.58 2.09 -17.17
CA TYR A 352 -4.91 2.44 -18.54
C TYR A 352 -6.16 3.32 -18.57
N GLY A 353 -6.10 4.43 -19.29
CA GLY A 353 -7.24 5.28 -19.62
C GLY A 353 -8.22 4.58 -20.56
N GLY A 354 -9.43 5.13 -20.72
CA GLY A 354 -10.46 4.54 -21.60
C GLY A 354 -10.09 4.49 -23.09
N ASN A 355 -9.13 5.32 -23.52
CA ASN A 355 -8.56 5.33 -24.86
C ASN A 355 -7.26 4.52 -24.98
N GLU A 356 -6.78 3.91 -23.89
CA GLU A 356 -5.56 3.10 -23.86
C GLU A 356 -5.90 1.61 -23.87
N THR A 357 -5.17 0.84 -24.67
CA THR A 357 -5.32 -0.62 -24.76
C THR A 357 -4.27 -1.33 -23.91
N PRO A 358 -4.65 -2.10 -22.89
CA PRO A 358 -3.73 -2.96 -22.15
C PRO A 358 -3.01 -3.94 -23.10
N PRO A 359 -1.68 -4.14 -22.98
CA PRO A 359 -0.89 -4.94 -23.90
C PRO A 359 -0.99 -6.44 -23.58
N LEU A 360 -2.19 -7.03 -23.66
CA LEU A 360 -2.44 -8.43 -23.30
C LEU A 360 -1.62 -9.41 -24.16
N GLN A 361 -1.37 -9.06 -25.42
CA GLN A 361 -0.53 -9.83 -26.34
C GLN A 361 0.94 -9.92 -25.92
N ALA A 362 1.42 -9.02 -25.06
CA ALA A 362 2.80 -9.03 -24.59
C ALA A 362 3.03 -10.03 -23.43
N ILE A 363 1.95 -10.55 -22.84
CA ILE A 363 2.00 -11.35 -21.60
C ILE A 363 2.63 -12.73 -21.82
N GLU A 364 2.37 -13.38 -22.97
CA GLU A 364 2.98 -14.68 -23.27
C GLU A 364 4.51 -14.56 -23.38
N THR A 365 5.00 -13.53 -24.10
CA THR A 365 6.42 -13.26 -24.24
C THR A 365 7.07 -12.89 -22.90
N LEU A 366 6.38 -12.11 -22.05
CA LEU A 366 6.85 -11.81 -20.70
C LEU A 366 6.97 -13.10 -19.86
N ALA A 367 5.96 -13.97 -19.94
CA ALA A 367 5.95 -15.22 -19.21
C ALA A 367 7.13 -16.12 -19.61
N ALA A 368 7.44 -16.18 -20.91
CA ALA A 368 8.59 -16.92 -21.42
C ALA A 368 9.93 -16.35 -20.91
N GLU A 369 10.08 -15.03 -20.84
CA GLU A 369 11.27 -14.39 -20.28
C GLU A 369 11.41 -14.67 -18.77
N LEU A 370 10.33 -14.51 -18.00
CA LEU A 370 10.32 -14.76 -16.56
C LEU A 370 10.68 -16.21 -16.23
N ASP A 371 10.15 -17.16 -16.99
CA ASP A 371 10.48 -18.57 -16.83
C ASP A 371 11.96 -18.86 -17.15
N ALA A 372 12.44 -18.36 -18.29
CA ALA A 372 13.80 -18.64 -18.76
C ALA A 372 14.89 -18.01 -17.90
N LYS A 373 14.65 -16.86 -17.27
CA LYS A 373 15.69 -16.05 -16.61
C LYS A 373 15.47 -15.82 -15.12
N HIS A 374 14.23 -15.97 -14.64
CA HIS A 374 13.84 -15.45 -13.33
C HIS A 374 13.13 -16.49 -12.46
N GLY A 375 13.24 -17.79 -12.76
CA GLY A 375 12.73 -18.85 -11.89
C GLY A 375 11.24 -18.72 -11.61
N LEU A 376 10.46 -18.42 -12.66
CA LEU A 376 9.01 -18.29 -12.55
C LEU A 376 8.40 -19.57 -11.96
N VAL A 377 7.56 -19.41 -10.94
CA VAL A 377 6.75 -20.48 -10.35
C VAL A 377 5.35 -20.40 -10.96
N THR A 378 4.71 -19.24 -10.84
CA THR A 378 3.40 -18.96 -11.41
C THR A 378 3.27 -17.50 -11.81
N LEU A 379 2.50 -17.21 -12.86
CA LEU A 379 2.04 -15.86 -13.21
C LEU A 379 0.54 -15.89 -13.48
N LEU A 380 -0.25 -15.12 -12.75
CA LEU A 380 -1.65 -14.84 -13.04
C LEU A 380 -1.78 -13.41 -13.57
N THR A 381 -2.29 -13.27 -14.78
CA THR A 381 -2.64 -11.98 -15.35
C THR A 381 -4.15 -11.80 -15.30
N SER A 382 -4.61 -10.64 -14.86
CA SER A 382 -6.04 -10.30 -14.78
C SER A 382 -6.28 -8.85 -15.18
N LEU A 383 -7.50 -8.56 -15.64
CA LEU A 383 -7.92 -7.22 -16.02
C LEU A 383 -9.14 -6.81 -15.21
N ARG A 384 -9.23 -5.53 -14.83
CA ARG A 384 -10.44 -4.99 -14.18
C ARG A 384 -10.76 -3.59 -14.67
N THR A 385 -12.03 -3.23 -14.60
CA THR A 385 -12.48 -1.83 -14.63
C THR A 385 -12.20 -1.20 -13.27
N ALA A 386 -11.26 -0.25 -13.25
CA ALA A 386 -10.84 0.46 -12.04
C ALA A 386 -10.03 1.70 -12.44
N ARG A 387 -9.79 2.61 -11.48
CA ARG A 387 -9.16 3.90 -11.74
C ARG A 387 -7.78 3.78 -12.39
N ARG A 388 -7.46 4.65 -13.35
CA ARG A 388 -6.13 4.69 -13.99
C ARG A 388 -5.01 5.00 -12.98
N ASP A 389 -5.29 5.81 -11.96
CA ASP A 389 -4.31 6.25 -10.95
C ASP A 389 -3.96 5.19 -9.88
N LEU A 390 -4.48 3.96 -10.02
CA LEU A 390 -4.23 2.83 -9.11
C LEU A 390 -4.74 3.00 -7.68
N THR A 391 -5.47 4.09 -7.40
CA THR A 391 -6.11 4.30 -6.10
C THR A 391 -7.43 3.55 -6.02
N VAL A 392 -7.88 3.31 -4.79
CA VAL A 392 -9.03 2.47 -4.48
C VAL A 392 -10.07 3.31 -3.75
N PRO A 393 -11.25 3.56 -4.36
CA PRO A 393 -12.33 4.29 -3.71
C PRO A 393 -13.11 3.43 -2.71
N ALA A 394 -13.86 4.08 -1.83
CA ALA A 394 -14.81 3.45 -0.90
C ALA A 394 -16.11 3.03 -1.62
N GLN A 395 -15.98 2.48 -2.83
CA GLN A 395 -17.08 2.17 -3.74
C GLN A 395 -16.88 0.76 -4.30
N LEU A 396 -17.96 0.17 -4.80
CA LEU A 396 -17.89 -1.16 -5.40
C LEU A 396 -17.12 -1.09 -6.72
N GLU A 397 -15.91 -1.64 -6.72
CA GLU A 397 -15.14 -1.98 -7.93
C GLU A 397 -15.35 -3.46 -8.27
N PRO A 398 -15.63 -3.83 -9.53
CA PRO A 398 -15.75 -5.22 -9.92
C PRO A 398 -14.44 -5.97 -9.68
N PRO A 399 -14.50 -7.28 -9.34
CA PRO A 399 -13.31 -8.09 -9.18
C PRO A 399 -12.55 -8.21 -10.51
N PRO A 400 -11.23 -8.39 -10.47
CA PRO A 400 -10.46 -8.63 -11.69
C PRO A 400 -10.84 -9.95 -12.35
N ILE A 401 -10.88 -9.95 -13.67
CA ILE A 401 -11.21 -11.10 -14.51
C ILE A 401 -9.89 -11.71 -15.02
N PRO A 402 -9.64 -13.01 -14.79
CA PRO A 402 -8.44 -13.68 -15.28
C PRO A 402 -8.31 -13.60 -16.81
N VAL A 403 -7.12 -13.25 -17.28
CA VAL A 403 -6.74 -13.21 -18.71
C VAL A 403 -5.91 -14.43 -19.07
N SER A 404 -4.92 -14.76 -18.24
CA SER A 404 -4.07 -15.93 -18.46
C SER A 404 -3.41 -16.38 -17.17
N PHE A 405 -2.98 -17.65 -17.16
CA PHE A 405 -2.20 -18.23 -16.09
C PHE A 405 -0.97 -18.92 -16.69
N THR A 406 0.21 -18.72 -16.14
CA THR A 406 1.43 -19.45 -16.52
C THR A 406 1.92 -20.28 -15.35
N LEU A 407 2.26 -21.52 -15.62
CA LEU A 407 2.99 -22.43 -14.74
C LEU A 407 4.43 -22.56 -15.24
N GLY A 408 5.41 -22.22 -14.40
CA GLY A 408 6.82 -22.31 -14.77
C GLY A 408 7.32 -23.75 -14.91
N HIS A 409 8.46 -23.93 -15.58
CA HIS A 409 8.95 -25.25 -15.99
C HIS A 409 9.26 -26.17 -14.80
N ASP A 410 9.83 -25.64 -13.71
CA ASP A 410 10.14 -26.42 -12.52
C ASP A 410 8.87 -26.97 -11.84
N GLU A 411 7.82 -26.17 -11.76
CA GLU A 411 6.52 -26.60 -11.23
C GLU A 411 5.79 -27.55 -12.18
N ALA A 412 5.88 -27.31 -13.49
CA ALA A 412 5.34 -28.20 -14.51
C ALA A 412 6.00 -29.59 -14.44
N ARG A 413 7.31 -29.65 -14.22
CA ARG A 413 8.06 -30.90 -14.00
C ARG A 413 7.61 -31.60 -12.72
N ARG A 414 7.38 -30.85 -11.64
CA ARG A 414 6.92 -31.38 -10.34
C ARG A 414 5.52 -31.97 -10.42
N ILE A 415 4.60 -31.27 -11.08
CA ILE A 415 3.21 -31.72 -11.29
C ILE A 415 3.12 -32.87 -12.30
N GLY A 416 4.04 -32.90 -13.26
CA GLY A 416 4.04 -33.86 -14.36
C GLY A 416 3.57 -33.20 -15.67
N PRO A 417 4.44 -33.07 -16.69
CA PRO A 417 4.10 -32.35 -17.92
C PRO A 417 2.83 -32.85 -18.65
N PRO A 418 2.56 -34.17 -18.76
CA PRO A 418 1.33 -34.65 -19.40
C PRO A 418 0.05 -34.23 -18.66
N HIS A 419 0.11 -34.12 -17.33
CA HIS A 419 -1.02 -33.68 -16.50
C HIS A 419 -1.25 -32.18 -16.64
N ALA A 420 -0.18 -31.39 -16.62
CA ALA A 420 -0.24 -29.96 -16.84
C ALA A 420 -0.75 -29.61 -18.25
N GLU A 421 -0.34 -30.36 -19.28
CA GLU A 421 -0.73 -30.09 -20.67
C GLU A 421 -2.20 -30.38 -20.97
N ARG A 422 -2.86 -31.25 -20.22
CA ARG A 422 -4.20 -31.77 -20.53
C ARG A 422 -5.21 -31.52 -19.42
N PRO A 423 -5.53 -30.26 -19.09
CA PRO A 423 -6.59 -29.96 -18.12
C PRO A 423 -7.97 -30.38 -18.69
N PRO A 424 -8.77 -31.17 -17.95
CA PRO A 424 -10.09 -31.58 -18.41
C PRO A 424 -11.01 -30.37 -18.61
N LEU A 425 -11.56 -30.22 -19.83
CA LEU A 425 -12.46 -29.10 -20.18
C LEU A 425 -11.83 -27.71 -19.92
N GLY A 426 -10.50 -27.64 -19.88
CA GLY A 426 -9.72 -26.42 -19.69
C GLY A 426 -9.11 -25.91 -21.00
N PRO A 427 -8.48 -24.73 -20.98
CA PRO A 427 -7.81 -24.18 -22.15
C PRO A 427 -6.59 -25.04 -22.51
N THR A 428 -6.32 -25.18 -23.81
CA THR A 428 -5.08 -25.77 -24.30
C THR A 428 -3.92 -24.82 -24.02
N PRO A 429 -2.89 -25.22 -23.25
CA PRO A 429 -1.76 -24.34 -22.98
C PRO A 429 -0.83 -24.21 -24.19
N THR A 430 -0.24 -23.03 -24.34
CA THR A 430 0.97 -22.84 -25.15
C THR A 430 2.18 -23.33 -24.35
N ARG A 431 3.04 -24.15 -24.96
CA ARG A 431 4.32 -24.54 -24.36
C ARG A 431 5.33 -23.42 -24.53
N LEU A 432 5.97 -23.02 -23.44
CA LEU A 432 7.04 -22.03 -23.44
C LEU A 432 8.39 -22.70 -23.12
N GLY A 433 9.48 -22.13 -23.66
CA GLY A 433 10.83 -22.64 -23.41
C GLY A 433 11.18 -23.92 -24.19
N PRO A 434 12.24 -24.63 -23.78
CA PRO A 434 12.71 -25.83 -24.46
C PRO A 434 11.68 -26.99 -24.43
N PRO A 435 11.57 -27.81 -25.49
CA PRO A 435 10.59 -28.91 -25.54
C PRO A 435 10.74 -29.98 -24.46
N ALA A 436 11.94 -30.13 -23.90
CA ALA A 436 12.25 -31.13 -22.88
C ALA A 436 11.72 -30.76 -21.49
N GLU A 437 11.66 -29.47 -21.16
CA GLU A 437 11.23 -28.95 -19.86
C GLU A 437 10.35 -27.71 -20.09
N PRO A 438 9.12 -27.89 -20.64
CA PRO A 438 8.28 -26.77 -21.00
C PRO A 438 7.62 -26.15 -19.76
N ALA A 439 7.54 -24.83 -19.76
CA ALA A 439 6.51 -24.10 -19.01
C ALA A 439 5.18 -24.11 -19.79
N PHE A 440 4.06 -23.91 -19.10
CA PHE A 440 2.73 -23.93 -19.71
C PHE A 440 2.00 -22.60 -19.50
N HIS A 441 1.59 -21.96 -20.60
CA HIS A 441 0.80 -20.74 -20.60
C HIS A 441 -0.64 -21.02 -21.02
N TYR A 442 -1.58 -20.81 -20.10
CA TYR A 442 -3.01 -21.08 -20.28
C TYR A 442 -3.76 -19.77 -20.57
N PRO A 443 -4.26 -19.54 -21.79
CA PRO A 443 -5.15 -18.42 -22.07
C PRO A 443 -6.51 -18.68 -21.42
N LEU A 444 -7.04 -17.71 -20.68
CA LEU A 444 -8.33 -17.80 -19.95
C LEU A 444 -9.41 -16.90 -20.55
N GLY A 445 -9.01 -15.83 -21.25
CA GLY A 445 -9.90 -14.89 -21.91
C GLY A 445 -9.20 -13.55 -22.17
N ASP A 446 -9.98 -12.52 -22.49
CA ASP A 446 -9.51 -11.15 -22.72
C ASP A 446 -9.72 -10.22 -21.51
N GLY A 447 -10.20 -10.77 -20.39
CA GLY A 447 -10.48 -10.01 -19.18
C GLY A 447 -11.83 -9.31 -19.17
N THR A 448 -12.76 -9.68 -20.06
CA THR A 448 -14.14 -9.14 -20.08
C THR A 448 -15.20 -10.14 -19.60
N GLU A 449 -14.93 -11.45 -19.71
CA GLU A 449 -15.91 -12.50 -19.48
C GLU A 449 -15.80 -13.13 -18.07
N PRO A 450 -16.82 -12.98 -17.19
CA PRO A 450 -16.77 -13.50 -15.82
C PRO A 450 -16.53 -15.01 -15.70
N HIS A 451 -16.90 -15.79 -16.73
CA HIS A 451 -16.70 -17.25 -16.74
C HIS A 451 -15.23 -17.67 -16.65
N ALA A 452 -14.29 -16.76 -16.91
CA ALA A 452 -12.86 -17.01 -16.81
C ALA A 452 -12.46 -17.42 -15.39
N TRP A 453 -13.20 -16.96 -14.37
CA TRP A 453 -13.04 -17.40 -12.99
C TRP A 453 -13.32 -18.88 -12.80
N ALA A 454 -14.42 -19.40 -13.33
CA ALA A 454 -14.77 -20.81 -13.22
C ALA A 454 -13.75 -21.70 -13.96
N THR A 455 -13.25 -21.23 -15.11
CA THR A 455 -12.16 -21.90 -15.85
C THR A 455 -10.86 -21.90 -15.06
N PHE A 456 -10.47 -20.76 -14.48
CA PHE A 456 -9.28 -20.65 -13.64
C PHE A 456 -9.35 -21.52 -12.36
N GLN A 457 -10.50 -21.54 -11.68
CA GLN A 457 -10.71 -22.38 -10.50
C GLN A 457 -10.59 -23.87 -10.84
N ARG A 458 -11.21 -24.32 -11.94
CA ARG A 458 -11.08 -25.71 -12.40
C ARG A 458 -9.64 -26.07 -12.77
N LEU A 459 -8.94 -25.17 -13.48
CA LEU A 459 -7.53 -25.36 -13.83
C LEU A 459 -6.65 -25.49 -12.58
N THR A 460 -6.77 -24.56 -11.63
CA THR A 460 -5.96 -24.59 -10.41
C THR A 460 -6.28 -25.78 -9.52
N GLN A 461 -7.54 -26.25 -9.48
CA GLN A 461 -7.91 -27.48 -8.81
C GLN A 461 -7.26 -28.70 -9.46
N HIS A 462 -7.30 -28.81 -10.80
CA HIS A 462 -6.66 -29.88 -11.56
C HIS A 462 -5.15 -29.94 -11.29
N LEU A 463 -4.46 -28.81 -11.37
CA LEU A 463 -3.01 -28.74 -11.13
C LEU A 463 -2.62 -29.12 -9.69
N LYS A 464 -3.48 -28.85 -8.71
CA LYS A 464 -3.24 -29.20 -7.29
C LYS A 464 -3.44 -30.68 -6.97
N GLN A 465 -4.23 -31.42 -7.74
CA GLN A 465 -4.54 -32.82 -7.44
C GLN A 465 -3.34 -33.77 -7.56
N GLN A 466 -2.23 -33.33 -8.16
CA GLN A 466 -0.98 -34.09 -8.27
C GLN A 466 0.25 -33.38 -7.65
N ALA A 467 0.06 -32.19 -7.07
CA ALA A 467 1.13 -31.39 -6.47
C ALA A 467 1.36 -31.74 -5.00
#